data_AF-A0A7K6WT02-F1
#
_entry.id   AF-A0A7K6WT02-F1
#
_cell.length_a   1.000
_cell.length_b   1.000
_cell.length_c   1.000
_cell.angle_alpha   90.00
_cell.angle_beta   90.00
_cell.angle_gamma   90.00
#
_symmetry.space_group_name_H-M   'P 1'
#
loop_
_entity.id
_entity.type
_entity.pdbx_description
1 polymer ?
#
loop_
_entity_poly.entity_id
_entity_poly.type
_entity_poly.pdbx_seq_one_letter_code
_entity_poly.pdbx_strand_id
1 'polypeptide(L)' 'NLNHIILLQAVLEIITNETAHALDLLVDQATQMQTAILQLCLVLDYMLAEEGGVCGKC' A
#
# COMPACT_ATOMS: atom_id res chain seq x y z
N ASN A 1 -5.07 -27.50 -33.68
CA ASN A 1 -6.03 -26.67 -32.93
C ASN A 1 -5.87 -26.85 -31.42
N LEU A 2 -5.92 -28.07 -30.87
CA LEU A 2 -5.76 -28.33 -29.43
C LEU A 2 -4.42 -27.86 -28.81
N ASN A 3 -3.28 -28.12 -29.46
CA ASN A 3 -1.97 -27.69 -28.95
C ASN A 3 -1.84 -26.17 -28.80
N HIS A 4 -2.50 -25.39 -29.65
CA HIS A 4 -2.49 -23.93 -29.56
C HIS A 4 -3.31 -23.44 -28.37
N ILE A 5 -4.45 -24.09 -28.09
CA ILE A 5 -5.29 -23.80 -26.92
C ILE A 5 -4.52 -24.10 -25.63
N ILE A 6 -3.83 -25.23 -25.53
CA ILE A 6 -3.03 -25.60 -24.35
C ILE A 6 -1.91 -24.57 -24.11
N LEU A 7 -1.22 -24.13 -25.17
CA LEU A 7 -0.18 -23.10 -25.04
C LEU A 7 -0.77 -21.77 -24.55
N LEU A 8 -1.89 -21.34 -25.12
CA LEU A 8 -2.57 -20.11 -24.71
C LEU A 8 -3.04 -20.17 -23.25
N GLN A 9 -3.54 -21.31 -22.80
CA GLN A 9 -3.93 -21.51 -21.40
C GLN A 9 -2.73 -21.41 -20.45
N ALA A 10 -1.60 -22.03 -20.79
CA ALA A 10 -0.38 -21.93 -19.98
C ALA A 10 0.15 -20.49 -19.90
N VAL A 11 0.15 -19.77 -21.03
CA VAL A 11 0.57 -18.36 -21.06
C VAL A 11 -0.37 -17.50 -20.22
N LEU A 12 -1.69 -17.73 -20.31
CA LEU A 12 -2.68 -17.00 -19.52
C LEU A 12 -2.51 -17.24 -18.02
N GLU A 13 -2.22 -18.48 -17.63
CA GLU A 13 -1.98 -18.86 -16.24
C GLU A 13 -0.74 -18.14 -15.68
N ILE A 14 0.36 -18.11 -16.43
CA ILE A 14 1.59 -17.39 -16.04
C ILE A 14 1.30 -15.91 -15.86
N ILE A 15 0.70 -15.25 -16.86
CA ILE A 15 0.40 -13.81 -16.81
C ILE A 15 -0.51 -13.50 -15.63
N THR A 16 -1.55 -14.31 -15.40
CA THR A 16 -2.51 -14.09 -14.32
C THR A 16 -1.84 -14.24 -12.96
N ASN A 17 -0.97 -15.24 -12.77
CA ASN A 17 -0.24 -15.46 -11.53
C ASN A 17 0.76 -14.33 -11.24
N GLU A 18 1.54 -13.91 -12.23
CA GLU A 18 2.48 -12.79 -12.10
C GLU A 18 1.74 -11.47 -11.81
N THR A 19 0.60 -11.25 -12.48
CA THR A 19 -0.24 -10.07 -12.25
C THR A 19 -0.81 -10.06 -10.83
N ALA A 20 -1.32 -11.20 -10.34
CA ALA A 20 -1.84 -11.31 -8.97
C ALA A 20 -0.74 -10.99 -7.94
N HIS A 21 0.44 -11.59 -8.09
CA HIS A 21 1.57 -11.33 -7.21
C HIS A 21 2.00 -9.85 -7.21
N ALA A 22 2.04 -9.21 -8.39
CA ALA A 22 2.37 -7.79 -8.49
C ALA A 22 1.30 -6.91 -7.81
N LEU A 23 0.02 -7.28 -7.91
CA LEU A 23 -1.06 -6.58 -7.22
C LEU A 23 -0.96 -6.74 -5.70
N ASP A 24 -0.64 -7.92 -5.20
CA ASP A 24 -0.45 -8.16 -3.75
C ASP A 24 0.68 -7.27 -3.20
N LEU A 25 1.81 -7.18 -3.89
CA LEU A 25 2.91 -6.28 -3.49
C LEU A 25 2.50 -4.80 -3.48
N LEU A 26 1.68 -4.37 -4.45
CA LEU A 26 1.17 -3.00 -4.49
C LEU A 26 0.21 -2.72 -3.34
N VAL A 27 -0.65 -3.68 -2.98
CA VAL A 27 -1.55 -3.58 -1.83
C VAL A 27 -0.73 -3.45 -0.54
N ASP A 28 0.27 -4.31 -0.34
CA ASP A 28 1.15 -4.26 0.84
C ASP A 28 1.85 -2.89 0.95
N GLN A 29 2.40 -2.39 -0.17
CA GLN A 29 3.05 -1.09 -0.19
C GLN A 29 2.08 0.06 0.11
N ALA A 30 0.87 0.00 -0.44
CA ALA A 30 -0.16 1.01 -0.21
C ALA A 30 -0.61 1.01 1.27
N THR A 31 -0.77 -0.16 1.88
CA THR A 31 -1.12 -0.30 3.30
C THR A 31 -0.01 0.22 4.21
N GLN A 32 1.26 -0.07 3.89
CA GLN A 32 2.39 0.47 4.64
C GLN A 32 2.45 2.00 4.56
N MET A 33 2.24 2.56 3.36
CA MET A 33 2.22 4.01 3.17
C MET A 33 1.08 4.67 3.95
N GLN A 34 -0.13 4.11 3.90
CA GLN A 34 -1.27 4.61 4.68
C GLN A 34 -0.95 4.58 6.18
N THR A 35 -0.37 3.50 6.68
CA THR A 35 0.03 3.38 8.09
C THR A 35 1.05 4.44 8.48
N ALA A 36 2.07 4.68 7.66
CA ALA A 36 3.08 5.71 7.90
C ALA A 36 2.48 7.12 7.91
N ILE A 37 1.56 7.42 6.98
CA ILE A 37 0.86 8.72 6.94
C ILE A 37 0.04 8.91 8.22
N LEU A 38 -0.73 7.90 8.64
CA LEU A 38 -1.52 7.98 9.87
C LEU A 38 -0.65 8.20 11.10
N GLN A 39 0.50 7.51 11.19
CA GLN A 39 1.47 7.73 12.27
C GLN A 39 2.02 9.16 12.27
N LEU A 40 2.38 9.70 11.09
CA LEU A 40 2.85 11.08 10.97
C LEU A 40 1.78 12.09 11.40
N CYS A 41 0.52 11.88 11.00
CA CYS A 41 -0.58 12.73 11.43
C CYS A 41 -0.76 12.71 12.96
N LEU A 42 -0.73 11.54 13.58
CA LEU A 42 -0.84 11.43 15.04
C LEU A 42 0.32 12.13 15.77
N VAL A 43 1.55 11.98 15.29
CA VAL A 43 2.72 12.66 15.87
C VAL A 43 2.59 14.17 15.70
N LEU A 44 2.15 14.65 14.53
CA LEU A 44 1.94 16.07 14.28
C LEU A 44 0.86 16.65 15.20
N ASP A 45 -0.27 15.95 15.35
CA ASP A 45 -1.36 16.37 16.24
C ASP A 45 -0.91 16.46 17.69
N TYR A 46 -0.09 15.49 18.14
CA TYR A 46 0.53 15.53 19.47
C TYR A 46 1.45 16.75 19.63
N MET A 47 2.34 17.00 18.67
CA MET A 47 3.26 18.14 18.71
C MET A 47 2.51 19.48 18.73
N LEU A 48 1.46 19.62 17.91
CA LEU A 48 0.65 20.83 17.88
C LEU A 48 -0.11 21.05 19.20
N ALA A 49 -0.59 19.98 19.84
CA ALA A 49 -1.21 20.08 21.16
C ALA A 49 -0.21 20.50 22.25
N GLU A 50 1.03 20.00 22.18
CA GLU A 50 2.11 20.38 23.09
C GLU A 50 2.50 21.86 22.90
N GLU A 51 2.75 22.30 21.66
CA GLU A 51 3.07 23.69 21.31
C GLU A 51 1.94 24.67 21.65
N GLY A 52 0.68 24.26 21.46
CA GLY A 52 -0.51 25.04 21.87
C GLY A 52 -0.63 25.25 23.38
N GLY A 53 -0.04 24.37 24.20
CA GLY A 53 0.08 24.54 25.65
C GLY A 53 1.21 25.49 26.06
N VAL A 54 2.23 25.67 25.23
CA VAL A 54 3.37 26.57 25.48
C VAL A 54 3.00 28.03 25.18
N CYS A 55 2.09 28.29 24.25
CA CYS A 55 1.57 29.63 23.93
C CYS A 55 0.43 30.12 24.86
N GLY A 56 0.16 29.40 25.97
CA GLY A 56 -0.78 29.82 27.03
C GLY A 56 -0.10 30.41 28.27
N LYS A 57 1.22 30.60 28.21
CA LYS A 57 2.03 31.12 29.32
C LYS A 57 2.68 32.46 28.96
N CYS A 58 1.84 33.41 28.53
CA CYS A 58 2.03 34.86 28.57
C CYS A 58 0.66 35.50 28.78
#